data_AF-A0A363U1P3-F1
#
_entry.id   AF-A0A363U1P3-F1
#
_cell.length_a   1.000
_cell.length_b   1.000
_cell.length_c   1.000
_cell.angle_alpha   90.00
_cell.angle_beta   90.00
_cell.angle_gamma   90.00
#
_symmetry.space_group_name_H-M   'P 1'
#
loop_
_entity.id
_entity.type
_entity.pdbx_description
1 polymer ?
#
loop_
_entity_poly.entity_id
_entity_poly.type
_entity_poly.pdbx_seq_one_letter_code
_entity_poly.pdbx_strand_id
1 'polypeptide(L)'
;MDKTIRTYLNDIRSEDGELQNKAYHALMEKTEKPVDWAYKAWDELVEGLTHKDNHVRSISSQLLANLGKSDPKGRMFKDFDKLLNVTKDEKFVTARHCLQSIWKVGLGGKNQQIMVVKGLEKRYQECVKEKNGSLIRYDILVGLKNLYEATTSSEIKEKALELIELEEDEKYKKKYLSVWKKL
;
A
#
# COMPACT_ATOMS: atom_id res chain seq x y z
N MET A 1 0.43 -0.27 -24.27
CA MET A 1 0.83 -1.45 -23.50
C MET A 1 1.42 -2.44 -24.45
N ASP A 2 2.71 -2.68 -24.30
CA ASP A 2 3.47 -3.64 -25.09
C ASP A 2 3.08 -5.09 -24.71
N LYS A 3 3.36 -6.04 -25.62
CA LYS A 3 3.09 -7.47 -25.46
C LYS A 3 3.78 -8.03 -24.22
N THR A 4 5.00 -7.59 -23.91
CA THR A 4 5.76 -8.06 -22.75
C THR A 4 5.05 -7.71 -21.44
N ILE A 5 4.54 -6.48 -21.32
CA ILE A 5 3.78 -6.06 -20.13
C ILE A 5 2.47 -6.84 -20.01
N ARG A 6 1.78 -7.08 -21.13
CA ARG A 6 0.56 -7.90 -21.13
C ARG A 6 0.84 -9.32 -20.65
N THR A 7 1.95 -9.92 -21.10
CA THR A 7 2.40 -11.24 -20.64
C THR A 7 2.63 -11.24 -19.14
N TYR A 8 3.41 -10.30 -18.60
CA TYR A 8 3.63 -10.24 -17.15
C TYR A 8 2.34 -10.04 -16.35
N LEU A 9 1.42 -9.20 -16.83
CA LEU A 9 0.13 -9.03 -16.17
C LEU A 9 -0.72 -10.32 -16.20
N ASN A 10 -0.56 -11.19 -17.20
CA ASN A 10 -1.21 -12.51 -17.17
C ASN A 10 -0.49 -13.44 -16.18
N ASP A 11 0.84 -13.44 -16.21
CA ASP A 11 1.70 -14.32 -15.44
C ASP A 11 1.63 -14.07 -13.92
N ILE A 12 1.26 -12.86 -13.46
CA ILE A 12 0.97 -12.63 -12.02
C ILE A 12 -0.22 -13.45 -11.49
N ARG A 13 -0.98 -14.12 -12.37
CA ARG A 13 -2.06 -15.06 -12.04
C ARG A 13 -1.70 -16.52 -12.37
N SER A 14 -0.46 -16.78 -12.74
CA SER A 14 0.05 -18.13 -13.02
C SER A 14 0.03 -18.99 -11.75
N GLU A 15 -0.27 -20.28 -11.92
CA GLU A 15 -0.09 -21.30 -10.88
C GLU A 15 1.38 -21.76 -10.78
N ASP A 16 2.19 -21.49 -11.80
CA ASP A 16 3.65 -21.61 -11.74
C ASP A 16 4.23 -20.43 -10.93
N GLY A 17 4.72 -20.74 -9.73
CA GLY A 17 5.25 -19.75 -8.79
C GLY A 17 6.52 -19.05 -9.26
N GLU A 18 7.38 -19.69 -10.06
CA GLU A 18 8.57 -19.04 -10.61
C GLU A 18 8.16 -18.01 -11.67
N LEU A 19 7.22 -18.40 -12.54
CA LEU A 19 6.66 -17.50 -13.55
C LEU A 19 5.94 -16.31 -12.90
N GLN A 20 5.12 -16.57 -11.88
CA GLN A 20 4.41 -15.53 -11.13
C GLN A 20 5.38 -14.55 -10.45
N ASN A 21 6.41 -15.08 -9.78
CA ASN A 21 7.39 -14.24 -9.08
C ASN A 21 8.22 -13.39 -10.06
N LYS A 22 8.63 -13.96 -11.20
CA LYS A 22 9.33 -13.23 -12.26
C LYS A 22 8.49 -12.08 -12.81
N ALA A 23 7.21 -12.33 -13.07
CA ALA A 23 6.28 -11.32 -13.55
C ALA A 23 6.04 -10.21 -12.52
N TYR A 24 5.88 -10.58 -11.25
CA TYR A 24 5.77 -9.64 -10.14
C TYR A 24 6.98 -8.69 -10.09
N HIS A 25 8.21 -9.23 -10.06
CA HIS A 25 9.41 -8.40 -10.00
C HIS A 25 9.53 -7.46 -11.20
N ALA A 26 9.29 -7.96 -12.42
CA ALA A 26 9.35 -7.14 -13.62
C ALA A 26 8.33 -5.99 -13.59
N LEU A 27 7.09 -6.23 -13.15
CA LEU A 27 6.07 -5.19 -13.06
C LEU A 27 6.36 -4.19 -11.94
N MET A 28 6.87 -4.66 -10.79
CA MET A 28 7.26 -3.78 -9.68
C MET A 28 8.36 -2.81 -10.11
N GLU A 29 9.40 -3.30 -10.81
CA GLU A 29 10.48 -2.48 -11.36
C GLU A 29 9.95 -1.43 -12.34
N LYS A 30 9.10 -1.83 -13.29
CA LYS A 30 8.52 -0.89 -14.27
C LYS A 30 7.66 0.19 -13.62
N THR A 31 6.96 -0.14 -12.54
CA THR A 31 6.07 0.78 -11.84
C THR A 31 6.76 1.63 -10.75
N GLU A 32 8.09 1.52 -10.62
CA GLU A 32 8.88 2.49 -9.84
C GLU A 32 8.79 3.90 -10.45
N LYS A 33 8.55 4.01 -11.75
CA LYS A 33 8.30 5.27 -12.47
C LYS A 33 6.88 5.29 -13.06
N PRO A 34 6.36 6.47 -13.42
CA PRO A 34 5.08 6.57 -14.11
C PRO A 34 5.06 5.74 -15.40
N VAL A 35 3.95 5.05 -15.66
CA VAL A 35 3.74 4.19 -16.84
C VAL A 35 2.48 4.58 -17.60
N ASP A 36 2.49 4.39 -18.92
CA ASP A 36 1.39 4.75 -19.84
C ASP A 36 0.22 3.74 -19.83
N TRP A 37 0.46 2.54 -19.30
CA TRP A 37 -0.47 1.42 -19.35
C TRP A 37 -1.29 1.23 -18.07
N ALA A 38 -1.09 2.07 -17.05
CA ALA A 38 -1.77 1.96 -15.75
C ALA A 38 -3.29 1.76 -15.90
N TYR A 39 -3.93 2.56 -16.75
CA TYR A 39 -5.39 2.48 -16.98
C TYR A 39 -5.85 1.24 -17.74
N LYS A 40 -4.96 0.57 -18.47
CA LYS A 40 -5.26 -0.70 -19.14
C LYS A 40 -5.20 -1.89 -18.19
N ALA A 41 -4.36 -1.80 -17.15
CA ALA A 41 -4.22 -2.82 -16.11
C ALA A 41 -5.11 -2.56 -14.88
N TRP A 42 -5.71 -1.37 -14.75
CA TRP A 42 -6.36 -0.95 -13.51
C TRP A 42 -7.48 -1.89 -13.07
N ASP A 43 -8.45 -2.14 -13.95
CA ASP A 43 -9.68 -2.83 -13.59
C ASP A 43 -9.40 -4.31 -13.24
N GLU A 44 -8.47 -4.95 -13.94
CA GLU A 44 -8.03 -6.32 -13.64
C GLU A 44 -7.24 -6.43 -12.33
N LEU A 45 -6.50 -5.38 -11.93
CA LEU A 45 -5.79 -5.33 -10.64
C LEU A 45 -6.78 -5.09 -9.49
N VAL A 46 -7.79 -4.24 -9.71
CA VAL A 46 -8.88 -4.05 -8.74
C VAL A 46 -9.67 -5.34 -8.53
N GLU A 47 -9.97 -6.08 -9.60
CA GLU A 47 -10.58 -7.43 -9.50
C GLU A 47 -9.68 -8.41 -8.74
N GLY A 48 -8.37 -8.34 -8.97
CA GLY A 48 -7.37 -9.16 -8.30
C GLY A 48 -7.34 -9.00 -6.77
N LEU A 49 -7.84 -7.88 -6.23
CA LEU A 49 -7.90 -7.64 -4.77
C LEU A 49 -8.81 -8.63 -4.03
N THR A 50 -9.75 -9.27 -4.73
CA THR A 50 -10.68 -10.26 -4.15
C THR A 50 -10.46 -11.68 -4.70
N HIS A 51 -9.32 -11.93 -5.34
CA HIS A 51 -9.02 -13.22 -5.93
C HIS A 51 -8.92 -14.35 -4.87
N LYS A 52 -9.30 -15.58 -5.24
CA LYS A 52 -9.24 -16.75 -4.34
C LYS A 52 -7.82 -17.02 -3.82
N ASP A 53 -6.83 -16.83 -4.68
CA ASP A 53 -5.40 -16.95 -4.35
C ASP A 53 -4.89 -15.68 -3.67
N ASN A 54 -4.34 -15.85 -2.46
CA ASN A 54 -3.81 -14.77 -1.64
C ASN A 54 -2.54 -14.13 -2.23
N HIS A 55 -1.78 -14.85 -3.07
CA HIS A 55 -0.64 -14.29 -3.79
C HIS A 55 -1.11 -13.27 -4.83
N VAL A 56 -2.15 -13.59 -5.61
CA VAL A 56 -2.76 -12.65 -6.56
C VAL A 56 -3.29 -11.41 -5.85
N ARG A 57 -3.97 -11.55 -4.69
CA ARG A 57 -4.41 -10.39 -3.88
C ARG A 57 -3.23 -9.53 -3.43
N SER A 58 -2.16 -10.17 -2.95
CA SER A 58 -0.93 -9.50 -2.52
C SER A 58 -0.24 -8.76 -3.67
N ILE A 59 -0.12 -9.38 -4.83
CA ILE A 59 0.54 -8.77 -6.00
C ILE A 59 -0.32 -7.61 -6.53
N SER A 60 -1.62 -7.83 -6.65
CA SER A 60 -2.55 -6.82 -7.18
C SER A 60 -2.58 -5.57 -6.32
N SER A 61 -2.62 -5.72 -4.99
CA SER A 61 -2.59 -4.58 -4.06
C SER A 61 -1.28 -3.79 -4.13
N GLN A 62 -0.14 -4.47 -4.21
CA GLN A 62 1.17 -3.82 -4.32
C GLN A 62 1.34 -3.08 -5.66
N LEU A 63 0.93 -3.69 -6.77
CA LEU A 63 0.96 -3.04 -8.08
C LEU A 63 0.02 -1.83 -8.12
N LEU A 64 -1.22 -1.98 -7.64
CA LEU A 64 -2.18 -0.87 -7.61
C LEU A 64 -1.66 0.30 -6.77
N ALA A 65 -1.00 0.02 -5.64
CA ALA A 65 -0.35 1.06 -4.84
C ALA A 65 0.79 1.77 -5.59
N ASN A 66 1.65 1.02 -6.30
CA ASN A 66 2.71 1.59 -7.14
C ASN A 66 2.14 2.46 -8.27
N LEU A 67 1.01 2.06 -8.86
CA LEU A 67 0.37 2.77 -9.96
C LEU A 67 -0.23 4.13 -9.57
N GLY A 68 -0.29 4.49 -8.29
CA GLY A 68 -0.76 5.81 -7.84
C GLY A 68 -0.06 6.99 -8.51
N LYS A 69 1.26 6.87 -8.81
CA LYS A 69 2.03 7.88 -9.56
C LYS A 69 1.69 7.96 -11.05
N SER A 70 0.95 6.99 -11.56
CA SER A 70 0.50 6.88 -12.95
C SER A 70 -1.00 7.17 -13.10
N ASP A 71 -1.62 7.77 -12.09
CA ASP A 71 -3.06 8.02 -12.04
C ASP A 71 -3.44 9.53 -12.06
N PRO A 72 -3.14 10.26 -13.15
CA PRO A 72 -3.47 11.69 -13.25
C PRO A 72 -4.98 11.98 -13.25
N LYS A 73 -5.82 10.99 -13.59
CA LYS A 73 -7.30 11.09 -13.59
C LYS A 73 -7.93 10.68 -12.26
N GLY A 74 -7.14 10.23 -11.28
CA GLY A 74 -7.63 9.92 -9.93
C GLY A 74 -8.59 8.73 -9.85
N ARG A 75 -8.40 7.66 -10.63
CA ARG A 75 -9.16 6.41 -10.46
C ARG A 75 -9.03 5.85 -9.04
N MET A 76 -7.88 6.06 -8.39
CA MET A 76 -7.66 5.61 -7.03
C MET A 76 -8.69 6.20 -6.05
N PHE A 77 -9.19 7.43 -6.24
CA PHE A 77 -10.20 7.99 -5.34
C PHE A 77 -11.48 7.14 -5.27
N LYS A 78 -11.81 6.42 -6.34
CA LYS A 78 -12.97 5.52 -6.40
C LYS A 78 -12.68 4.16 -5.78
N ASP A 79 -11.47 3.64 -5.96
CA ASP A 79 -11.12 2.26 -5.61
C ASP A 79 -10.26 2.13 -4.34
N PHE A 80 -9.85 3.23 -3.71
CA PHE A 80 -8.97 3.23 -2.56
C PHE A 80 -9.52 2.42 -1.39
N ASP A 81 -10.82 2.48 -1.12
CA ASP A 81 -11.45 1.69 -0.06
C ASP A 81 -11.29 0.17 -0.30
N LYS A 82 -11.31 -0.27 -1.56
CA LYS A 82 -11.07 -1.68 -1.91
C LYS A 82 -9.64 -2.08 -1.60
N LEU A 83 -8.67 -1.22 -1.95
CA LEU A 83 -7.25 -1.43 -1.64
C LEU A 83 -7.00 -1.41 -0.13
N LEU A 84 -7.55 -0.43 0.59
CA LEU A 84 -7.43 -0.31 2.04
C LEU A 84 -8.03 -1.54 2.75
N ASN A 85 -9.12 -2.12 2.22
CA ASN A 85 -9.72 -3.31 2.79
C ASN A 85 -8.79 -4.55 2.73
N VAL A 86 -7.87 -4.63 1.77
CA VAL A 86 -6.86 -5.72 1.72
C VAL A 86 -5.91 -5.66 2.92
N THR A 87 -5.74 -4.51 3.58
CA THR A 87 -4.99 -4.43 4.85
C THR A 87 -5.66 -5.16 6.04
N LYS A 88 -6.82 -5.79 5.79
CA LYS A 88 -7.59 -6.64 6.71
C LYS A 88 -7.74 -8.07 6.17
N ASP A 89 -6.92 -8.47 5.19
CA ASP A 89 -6.98 -9.81 4.60
C ASP A 89 -6.89 -10.92 5.65
N GLU A 90 -7.66 -12.00 5.45
CA GLU A 90 -7.63 -13.19 6.30
C GLU A 90 -6.23 -13.82 6.40
N LYS A 91 -5.41 -13.69 5.35
CA LYS A 91 -4.00 -14.07 5.37
C LYS A 91 -3.21 -12.84 5.80
N PHE A 92 -2.75 -12.86 7.06
CA PHE A 92 -1.99 -11.75 7.62
C PHE A 92 -0.78 -11.34 6.77
N VAL A 93 -0.09 -12.28 6.12
CA VAL A 93 1.02 -11.98 5.20
C VAL A 93 0.57 -11.10 4.03
N THR A 94 -0.60 -11.40 3.43
CA THR A 94 -1.20 -10.61 2.35
C THR A 94 -1.62 -9.22 2.85
N ALA A 95 -2.27 -9.16 4.02
CA ALA A 95 -2.63 -7.88 4.64
C ALA A 95 -1.41 -7.00 4.86
N ARG A 96 -0.31 -7.59 5.34
CA ARG A 96 0.94 -6.90 5.62
C ARG A 96 1.63 -6.39 4.36
N HIS A 97 1.73 -7.19 3.29
CA HIS A 97 2.31 -6.73 2.02
C HIS A 97 1.55 -5.54 1.44
N CYS A 98 0.21 -5.57 1.50
CA CYS A 98 -0.62 -4.43 1.10
C CYS A 98 -0.30 -3.20 1.97
N LEU A 99 -0.32 -3.36 3.29
CA LEU A 99 -0.09 -2.27 4.24
C LEU A 99 1.28 -1.59 4.05
N GLN A 100 2.33 -2.38 3.79
CA GLN A 100 3.68 -1.87 3.56
C GLN A 100 3.85 -1.14 2.23
N SER A 101 2.94 -1.33 1.27
CA SER A 101 2.99 -0.70 -0.05
C SER A 101 1.99 0.45 -0.24
N ILE A 102 0.87 0.46 0.50
CA ILE A 102 -0.26 1.38 0.26
C ILE A 102 0.13 2.87 0.33
N TRP A 103 1.17 3.23 1.08
CA TRP A 103 1.66 4.61 1.16
C TRP A 103 2.08 5.18 -0.20
N LYS A 104 2.51 4.32 -1.13
CA LYS A 104 2.94 4.72 -2.48
C LYS A 104 1.83 5.34 -3.32
N VAL A 105 0.57 5.09 -2.97
CA VAL A 105 -0.58 5.80 -3.56
C VAL A 105 -0.42 7.32 -3.39
N GLY A 106 0.10 7.77 -2.24
CA GLY A 106 0.32 9.18 -1.92
C GLY A 106 1.35 9.86 -2.83
N LEU A 107 2.12 9.09 -3.61
CA LEU A 107 3.05 9.64 -4.60
C LEU A 107 2.32 10.17 -5.86
N GLY A 108 1.01 9.95 -5.98
CA GLY A 108 0.18 10.50 -7.06
C GLY A 108 -0.11 12.01 -6.96
N GLY A 109 0.13 12.62 -5.79
CA GLY A 109 -0.10 14.05 -5.57
C GLY A 109 -0.76 14.37 -4.23
N LYS A 110 -0.96 15.67 -3.96
CA LYS A 110 -1.46 16.16 -2.66
C LYS A 110 -2.82 15.57 -2.26
N ASN A 111 -3.76 15.45 -3.21
CA ASN A 111 -5.06 14.84 -2.92
C ASN A 111 -4.95 13.36 -2.53
N GLN A 112 -4.05 12.62 -3.17
CA GLN A 112 -3.76 11.23 -2.85
C GLN A 112 -3.06 11.10 -1.48
N GLN A 113 -2.17 12.02 -1.13
CA GLN A 113 -1.57 12.07 0.22
C GLN A 113 -2.65 12.19 1.30
N ILE A 114 -3.58 13.14 1.13
CA ILE A 114 -4.70 13.35 2.07
C ILE A 114 -5.55 12.08 2.21
N MET A 115 -5.90 11.44 1.08
CA MET A 115 -6.68 10.20 1.07
C MET A 115 -5.97 9.06 1.80
N VAL A 116 -4.68 8.85 1.50
CA VAL A 116 -3.88 7.78 2.14
C VAL A 116 -3.74 8.01 3.63
N VAL A 117 -3.40 9.24 4.04
CA VAL A 117 -3.23 9.59 5.45
C VAL A 117 -4.52 9.37 6.22
N LYS A 118 -5.67 9.83 5.71
CA LYS A 118 -6.99 9.60 6.32
C LYS A 118 -7.35 8.11 6.42
N GLY A 119 -7.08 7.34 5.37
CA GLY A 119 -7.32 5.89 5.38
C GLY A 119 -6.46 5.14 6.39
N LEU A 120 -5.18 5.51 6.47
CA LEU A 120 -4.24 4.92 7.41
C LEU A 120 -4.53 5.32 8.87
N GLU A 121 -4.94 6.57 9.12
CA GLU A 121 -5.43 7.03 10.43
C GLU A 121 -6.63 6.20 10.88
N LYS A 122 -7.63 6.02 10.02
CA LYS A 122 -8.78 5.15 10.30
C LYS A 122 -8.32 3.71 10.60
N ARG A 123 -7.44 3.15 9.78
CA ARG A 123 -6.92 1.78 9.96
C ARG A 123 -6.18 1.62 11.29
N TYR A 124 -5.42 2.62 11.71
CA TYR A 124 -4.64 2.66 12.95
C TYR A 124 -5.53 2.60 14.20
N GLN A 125 -6.70 3.24 14.14
CA GLN A 125 -7.70 3.22 15.21
C GLN A 125 -8.46 1.89 15.24
N GLU A 126 -8.83 1.35 14.08
CA GLU A 126 -9.60 0.10 13.98
C GLU A 126 -8.80 -1.12 14.43
N CYS A 127 -7.47 -1.15 14.20
CA CYS A 127 -6.66 -2.34 14.45
C CYS A 127 -6.40 -2.64 15.94
N VAL A 128 -6.83 -1.79 16.87
CA VAL A 128 -6.54 -1.91 18.32
C VAL A 128 -6.90 -3.28 18.88
N LYS A 129 -8.04 -3.83 18.44
CA LYS A 129 -8.57 -5.10 18.95
C LYS A 129 -8.10 -6.31 18.14
N GLU A 130 -7.31 -6.10 17.10
CA GLU A 130 -6.82 -7.20 16.26
C GLU A 130 -5.62 -7.88 16.91
N LYS A 131 -5.49 -9.20 16.70
CA LYS A 131 -4.39 -10.02 17.23
C LYS A 131 -3.00 -9.42 16.95
N ASN A 132 -2.82 -8.79 15.79
CA ASN A 132 -1.56 -8.17 15.36
C ASN A 132 -1.61 -6.63 15.38
N GLY A 133 -2.52 -6.02 16.16
CA GLY A 133 -2.79 -4.58 16.16
C GLY A 133 -1.54 -3.72 16.34
N SER A 134 -0.66 -4.08 17.28
CA SER A 134 0.56 -3.31 17.53
C SER A 134 1.58 -3.36 16.37
N LEU A 135 1.60 -4.45 15.60
CA LEU A 135 2.42 -4.57 14.39
C LEU A 135 1.80 -3.82 13.21
N ILE A 136 0.47 -3.85 13.08
CA ILE A 136 -0.26 -3.08 12.06
C ILE A 136 -0.01 -1.58 12.26
N ARG A 137 -0.16 -1.06 13.49
CA ARG A 137 0.18 0.33 13.85
C ARG A 137 1.61 0.67 13.49
N TYR A 138 2.56 -0.22 13.78
CA TYR A 138 3.95 -0.03 13.42
C TYR A 138 4.15 0.09 11.89
N ASP A 139 3.59 -0.85 11.11
CA ASP A 139 3.72 -0.84 9.65
C ASP A 139 3.03 0.41 9.03
N ILE A 140 1.92 0.89 9.61
CA ILE A 140 1.27 2.16 9.24
C ILE A 140 2.23 3.34 9.42
N LEU A 141 2.87 3.45 10.59
CA LEU A 141 3.80 4.54 10.90
C LEU A 141 5.04 4.50 10.01
N VAL A 142 5.53 3.30 9.66
CA VAL A 142 6.60 3.14 8.67
C VAL A 142 6.13 3.62 7.29
N GLY A 143 4.91 3.26 6.87
CA GLY A 143 4.33 3.74 5.61
C GLY A 143 4.20 5.27 5.56
N LEU A 144 3.72 5.89 6.63
CA LEU A 144 3.65 7.35 6.76
C LEU A 144 5.05 7.99 6.70
N LYS A 145 6.05 7.37 7.33
CA LYS A 145 7.44 7.85 7.25
C LYS A 145 7.98 7.79 5.83
N ASN A 146 7.78 6.67 5.13
CA ASN A 146 8.23 6.53 3.75
C ASN A 146 7.58 7.59 2.84
N LEU A 147 6.29 7.88 3.04
CA LEU A 147 5.60 8.92 2.30
C LEU A 147 6.15 10.32 2.65
N TYR A 148 6.42 10.60 3.92
CA TYR A 148 7.09 11.84 4.35
C TYR A 148 8.47 11.98 3.71
N GLU A 149 9.32 10.96 3.76
CA GLU A 149 10.67 11.03 3.16
C GLU A 149 10.61 11.27 1.65
N ALA A 150 9.62 10.70 0.97
CA ALA A 150 9.44 10.87 -0.48
C ALA A 150 8.83 12.22 -0.90
N THR A 151 8.17 12.95 0.01
CA THR A 151 7.36 14.14 -0.34
C THR A 151 7.65 15.37 0.50
N THR A 152 8.33 15.21 1.63
CA THR A 152 8.67 16.23 2.64
C THR A 152 7.47 17.01 3.21
N SER A 153 6.26 16.45 3.12
CA SER A 153 5.03 17.11 3.60
C SER A 153 4.94 17.08 5.13
N SER A 154 5.01 18.24 5.80
CA SER A 154 4.98 18.33 7.27
C SER A 154 3.70 17.76 7.87
N GLU A 155 2.56 17.87 7.17
CA GLU A 155 1.25 17.38 7.61
C GLU A 155 1.26 15.85 7.84
N ILE A 156 2.09 15.11 7.09
CA ILE A 156 2.25 13.67 7.26
C ILE A 156 3.01 13.35 8.56
N LYS A 157 4.07 14.13 8.84
CA LYS A 157 4.86 14.00 10.07
C LYS A 157 3.99 14.35 11.29
N GLU A 158 3.25 15.46 11.22
CA GLU A 158 2.33 15.88 12.27
C GLU A 158 1.30 14.79 12.57
N LYS A 159 0.60 14.27 11.55
CA LYS A 159 -0.37 13.20 11.75
C LYS A 159 0.26 11.93 12.34
N ALA A 160 1.46 11.56 11.90
CA ALA A 160 2.13 10.39 12.46
C ALA A 160 2.46 10.58 13.95
N LEU A 161 2.92 11.75 14.37
CA LEU A 161 3.18 12.05 15.78
C LEU A 161 1.90 12.05 16.61
N GLU A 162 0.80 12.62 16.08
CA GLU A 162 -0.52 12.54 16.73
C GLU A 162 -0.97 11.09 16.98
N LEU A 163 -0.82 10.21 15.97
CA LEU A 163 -1.19 8.80 16.09
C LEU A 163 -0.35 8.06 17.15
N ILE A 164 0.92 8.42 17.29
CA ILE A 164 1.81 7.84 18.30
C ILE A 164 1.38 8.22 19.71
N GLU A 165 0.90 9.46 19.90
CA GLU A 165 0.42 9.91 21.21
C GLU A 165 -0.85 9.18 21.67
N LEU A 166 -1.60 8.57 20.76
CA LEU A 166 -2.75 7.70 21.08
C LEU A 166 -2.36 6.32 21.64
N GLU A 167 -1.08 5.96 21.63
CA GLU A 167 -0.63 4.69 22.21
C GLU A 167 -0.45 4.82 23.73
N GLU A 168 -1.21 4.03 24.48
CA GLU A 168 -1.20 4.01 25.95
C GLU A 168 -0.11 3.07 26.49
N ASP A 169 0.28 2.05 25.72
CA ASP A 169 1.37 1.16 26.11
C ASP A 169 2.73 1.85 25.85
N GLU A 170 3.40 2.24 26.94
CA GLU A 170 4.69 2.91 26.92
C GLU A 170 5.79 2.19 26.13
N LYS A 171 5.78 0.85 26.10
CA LYS A 171 6.75 0.07 25.32
C LYS A 171 6.48 0.26 23.82
N TYR A 172 5.22 0.18 23.40
CA TYR A 172 4.86 0.38 21.99
C TYR A 172 4.99 1.85 21.57
N LYS A 173 4.61 2.81 22.42
CA LYS A 173 4.80 4.25 22.16
C LYS A 173 6.28 4.57 21.89
N LYS A 174 7.20 4.08 22.74
CA LYS A 174 8.65 4.23 22.52
C LYS A 174 9.12 3.57 21.23
N LYS A 175 8.61 2.38 20.90
CA LYS A 175 8.91 1.68 19.64
C LYS A 175 8.45 2.51 18.44
N TYR A 176 7.26 3.07 18.49
CA TYR A 176 6.68 3.89 17.43
C TYR A 176 7.44 5.20 17.23
N LEU A 177 7.79 5.89 18.32
CA LEU A 177 8.65 7.07 18.28
C LEU A 177 10.00 6.78 17.62
N SER A 178 10.56 5.59 17.81
CA SER A 178 11.87 5.23 17.22
C SER A 178 11.87 5.23 15.69
N VAL A 179 10.70 5.04 15.05
CA VAL A 179 10.54 5.17 13.59
C VAL A 179 10.84 6.61 13.15
N TRP A 180 10.41 7.60 13.94
CA TRP A 180 10.39 9.04 13.60
C TRP A 180 11.51 9.88 14.23
N LYS A 181 12.31 9.32 15.16
CA LYS A 181 13.38 10.03 15.90
C LYS A 181 14.60 10.47 15.08
N LYS A 182 14.73 10.08 13.80
CA LYS A 182 15.92 10.33 12.96
C LYS A 182 15.68 11.32 11.80
N LEU A 183 14.67 12.17 11.90
CA LEU A 183 14.30 13.15 10.87
C LEU A 183 14.56 14.58 11.30
#